data_AF-A0A1F6HQD4-F1
#
_entry.id   AF-A0A1F6HQD4-F1
#
_cell.length_a   1.000
_cell.length_b   1.000
_cell.length_c   1.000
_cell.angle_alpha   90.00
_cell.angle_beta   90.00
_cell.angle_gamma   90.00
#
_symmetry.space_group_name_H-M   'P 1'
#
loop_
_entity.id
_entity.type
_entity.pdbx_description
1 polymer ?
#
loop_
_entity_poly.entity_id
_entity_poly.type
_entity_poly.pdbx_seq_one_letter_code
_entity_poly.pdbx_strand_id
1 'polypeptide(L)'
;MKKIYYFITILLFLLISTTVGFASSTIQNTVGPEGLNKSDLKNLAQGASVGAKIKDTALENLRQKAIQQIQTRIDHLNNLITKINSDKKLTSEDKSSLIADINNEINRLSTLKNKISQDTDTGTIRSDFKQVLSEKIYLYYSQKIRLSITIDNLLSLEKRLEDLSSKLRTLITTLPNNKNVSQLQILLNDMNTRLSQIKLTLETDKSKLMSTTPSSYIEVFRQVRIDLSTVRQSFAKIREDLAKMRNTFTEIKNAAAGPTRSLSSTPSATITTKPNSATSSSSSSASQNARY
;
A
#
# COMPACT_ATOMS: atom_id res chain seq x y z
N MET A 1 -27.97 -29.43 13.41
CA MET A 1 -29.00 -28.47 13.88
C MET A 1 -28.60 -27.01 13.57
N LYS A 2 -28.40 -26.64 12.30
CA LYS A 2 -28.14 -25.23 11.89
C LYS A 2 -28.90 -24.79 10.61
N LYS A 3 -29.76 -25.65 10.06
CA LYS A 3 -30.52 -25.38 8.82
C LYS A 3 -32.00 -25.02 9.05
N ILE A 4 -32.46 -24.99 10.31
CA ILE A 4 -33.85 -24.67 10.69
C ILE A 4 -34.03 -23.18 11.05
N TYR A 5 -32.95 -22.44 11.32
CA TYR A 5 -33.02 -21.02 11.68
C TYR A 5 -33.10 -20.05 10.48
N TYR A 6 -32.88 -20.53 9.25
CA TYR A 6 -32.94 -19.69 8.04
C TYR A 6 -34.32 -19.62 7.39
N PHE A 7 -35.26 -20.47 7.83
CA PHE A 7 -36.63 -20.50 7.29
C PHE A 7 -37.61 -19.66 8.13
N ILE A 8 -37.26 -19.33 9.38
CA ILE A 8 -38.10 -18.53 10.30
C ILE A 8 -37.84 -17.03 10.17
N THR A 9 -36.70 -16.60 9.63
CA THR A 9 -36.38 -15.17 9.43
C THR A 9 -36.90 -14.59 8.11
N ILE A 10 -37.34 -15.41 7.15
CA ILE A 10 -37.91 -14.96 5.87
C ILE A 10 -39.45 -14.92 5.90
N LEU A 11 -40.09 -15.49 6.93
CA LEU A 11 -41.55 -15.52 7.11
C LEU A 11 -42.09 -14.43 8.07
N LEU A 12 -41.28 -13.43 8.41
CA LEU A 12 -41.67 -12.30 9.26
C LEU A 12 -41.45 -10.95 8.54
N PHE A 13 -41.84 -10.90 7.26
CA PHE A 13 -41.88 -9.66 6.47
C PHE A 13 -43.14 -9.59 5.59
N LEU A 14 -44.23 -10.18 6.08
CA LEU A 14 -45.55 -10.14 5.47
C LEU A 14 -46.54 -9.59 6.50
N LEU A 15 -47.30 -8.57 6.10
CA LEU A 15 -48.34 -7.85 6.86
C LEU A 15 -47.90 -7.00 8.05
N ILE A 16 -47.57 -5.73 7.78
CA ILE A 16 -48.25 -4.61 8.46
C ILE A 16 -48.46 -3.50 7.42
N SER A 17 -49.58 -3.56 6.71
CA SER A 17 -50.14 -2.39 6.01
C SER A 17 -50.79 -1.50 7.08
N THR A 18 -50.01 -0.59 7.67
CA THR A 18 -50.59 0.55 8.38
C THR A 18 -51.19 1.48 7.34
N THR A 19 -52.50 1.40 7.19
CA THR A 19 -53.29 2.48 6.61
C THR A 19 -53.02 3.73 7.45
N VAL A 20 -52.25 4.67 6.91
CA VAL A 20 -52.27 6.04 7.40
C VAL A 20 -53.68 6.56 7.15
N GLY A 21 -54.49 6.55 8.20
CA GLY A 21 -55.73 7.31 8.23
C GLY A 21 -55.36 8.77 8.05
N PHE A 22 -55.59 9.31 6.85
CA PHE A 22 -55.66 10.74 6.67
C PHE A 22 -56.87 11.21 7.48
N ALA A 23 -56.61 11.74 8.67
CA ALA A 23 -57.58 12.56 9.36
C ALA A 23 -57.87 13.76 8.45
N SER A 24 -58.99 13.70 7.72
CA SER A 24 -59.59 14.90 7.17
C SER A 24 -59.97 15.78 8.35
N SER A 25 -59.10 16.74 8.70
CA SER A 25 -59.54 17.89 9.46
C SER A 25 -60.60 18.59 8.62
N THR A 26 -61.86 18.44 9.04
CA THR A 26 -62.93 19.29 8.57
C THR A 26 -62.56 20.71 9.00
N ILE A 27 -61.98 21.47 8.07
CA ILE A 27 -61.86 22.92 8.21
C ILE A 27 -63.30 23.44 8.20
N GLN A 28 -63.86 23.72 9.37
CA GLN A 28 -65.02 24.60 9.47
C GLN A 28 -64.54 26.00 9.10
N ASN A 29 -64.69 26.34 7.82
CA ASN A 29 -64.53 27.67 7.30
C ASN A 29 -65.65 28.57 7.84
N THR A 30 -65.35 29.30 8.91
CA THR A 30 -66.01 30.57 9.23
C THR A 30 -65.21 31.69 8.57
N VAL A 31 -65.27 31.77 7.23
CA VAL A 31 -64.81 32.93 6.46
C VAL A 31 -65.87 33.21 5.40
N GLY A 32 -66.29 34.47 5.28
CA GLY A 32 -67.36 34.92 4.40
C GLY A 32 -67.12 34.61 2.91
N PRO A 33 -68.18 34.71 2.07
CA PRO A 33 -68.19 34.22 0.70
C PRO A 33 -67.51 35.19 -0.27
N GLU A 34 -66.21 35.44 -0.11
CA GLU A 34 -65.39 35.90 -1.23
C GLU A 34 -64.79 34.67 -1.90
N GLY A 35 -65.49 34.20 -2.93
CA GLY A 35 -65.21 32.92 -3.59
C GLY A 35 -63.83 32.89 -4.24
N LEU A 36 -62.99 31.97 -3.78
CA LEU A 36 -61.84 31.48 -4.57
C LEU A 36 -62.34 31.11 -5.97
N ASN A 37 -61.82 31.79 -6.99
CA ASN A 37 -62.21 31.52 -8.38
C ASN A 37 -61.67 30.13 -8.78
N LYS A 38 -62.38 29.43 -9.67
CA LYS A 38 -61.95 28.14 -10.26
C LYS A 38 -60.53 28.19 -10.82
N SER A 39 -60.06 29.36 -11.26
CA SER A 39 -58.68 29.60 -11.68
C SER A 39 -57.66 29.35 -10.56
N ASP A 40 -57.96 29.79 -9.33
CA ASP A 40 -57.03 29.75 -8.20
C ASP A 40 -56.89 28.32 -7.68
N LEU A 41 -58.00 27.58 -7.63
CA LEU A 41 -57.99 26.14 -7.31
C LEU A 41 -57.18 25.34 -8.34
N LYS A 42 -57.31 25.66 -9.64
CA LYS A 42 -56.54 25.01 -10.71
C LYS A 42 -55.04 25.31 -10.59
N ASN A 43 -54.67 26.56 -10.32
CA ASN A 43 -53.28 26.96 -10.15
C ASN A 43 -52.64 26.32 -8.91
N LEU A 44 -53.36 26.20 -7.79
CA LEU A 44 -52.88 25.53 -6.59
C LEU A 44 -52.67 24.02 -6.82
N ALA A 45 -53.61 23.35 -7.49
CA ALA A 45 -53.48 21.94 -7.85
C ALA A 45 -52.30 21.69 -8.80
N GLN A 46 -52.09 22.57 -9.77
CA GLN A 46 -50.95 22.50 -10.68
C GLN A 46 -49.61 22.73 -9.95
N GLY A 47 -49.55 23.72 -9.05
CA GLY A 47 -48.38 23.99 -8.21
C GLY A 47 -48.01 22.81 -7.30
N ALA A 48 -49.02 22.19 -6.66
CA ALA A 48 -48.81 20.99 -5.85
C ALA A 48 -48.30 19.80 -6.69
N SER A 49 -48.85 19.59 -7.88
CA SER A 49 -48.42 18.53 -8.82
C SER A 49 -46.97 18.72 -9.28
N VAL A 50 -46.59 19.95 -9.65
CA VAL A 50 -45.21 20.28 -10.03
C VAL A 50 -44.26 20.09 -8.85
N GLY A 51 -44.64 20.56 -7.66
CA GLY A 51 -43.85 20.39 -6.44
C GLY A 51 -43.62 18.91 -6.08
N ALA A 52 -44.64 18.05 -6.24
CA ALA A 52 -44.52 16.60 -6.06
C ALA A 52 -43.52 15.98 -7.05
N LYS A 53 -43.66 16.28 -8.35
CA LYS A 53 -42.75 15.79 -9.40
C LYS A 53 -41.29 16.18 -9.15
N ILE A 54 -41.04 17.41 -8.69
CA ILE A 54 -39.69 17.89 -8.35
C ILE A 54 -39.11 17.08 -7.19
N LYS A 55 -39.90 16.83 -6.14
CA LYS A 55 -39.48 16.01 -4.99
C LYS A 55 -39.16 14.57 -5.39
N ASP A 56 -40.01 13.96 -6.22
CA ASP A 56 -39.81 12.60 -6.72
C ASP A 56 -38.54 12.50 -7.57
N THR A 57 -38.32 13.48 -8.46
CA THR A 57 -37.10 13.56 -9.27
C THR A 57 -35.85 13.75 -8.41
N ALA A 58 -35.91 14.61 -7.40
CA ALA A 58 -34.79 14.84 -6.49
C ALA A 58 -34.45 13.58 -5.66
N LEU A 59 -35.47 12.84 -5.23
CA LEU A 59 -35.32 11.56 -4.53
C LEU A 59 -34.64 10.51 -5.43
N GLU A 60 -35.13 10.34 -6.65
CA GLU A 60 -34.56 9.37 -7.61
C GLU A 60 -33.11 9.71 -7.97
N ASN A 61 -32.81 10.98 -8.25
CA ASN A 61 -31.44 11.42 -8.55
C ASN A 61 -30.48 11.15 -7.39
N LEU A 62 -30.92 11.38 -6.14
CA LEU A 62 -30.13 11.08 -4.96
C LEU A 62 -29.88 9.57 -4.82
N ARG A 63 -30.92 8.75 -5.01
CA ARG A 63 -30.86 7.29 -4.97
C ARG A 63 -29.86 6.76 -6.00
N GLN A 64 -29.98 7.17 -7.26
CA GLN A 64 -29.09 6.75 -8.33
C GLN A 64 -27.63 7.15 -8.05
N LYS A 65 -27.41 8.37 -7.59
CA LYS A 65 -26.06 8.84 -7.24
C LYS A 65 -25.44 7.99 -6.13
N ALA A 66 -26.19 7.66 -5.08
CA ALA A 66 -25.71 6.82 -4.00
C ALA A 66 -25.38 5.39 -4.48
N ILE A 67 -26.28 4.79 -5.25
CA ILE A 67 -26.11 3.46 -5.85
C ILE A 67 -24.87 3.42 -6.75
N GLN A 68 -24.68 4.41 -7.62
CA GLN A 68 -23.54 4.48 -8.53
C GLN A 68 -22.21 4.55 -7.76
N GLN A 69 -22.16 5.37 -6.70
CA GLN A 69 -20.95 5.49 -5.87
C GLN A 69 -20.62 4.19 -5.13
N ILE A 70 -21.63 3.46 -4.65
CA ILE A 70 -21.43 2.13 -4.06
C ILE A 70 -20.93 1.15 -5.11
N GLN A 71 -21.52 1.15 -6.32
CA GLN A 71 -21.11 0.26 -7.40
C GLN A 71 -19.64 0.48 -7.80
N THR A 72 -19.24 1.73 -8.02
CA THR A 72 -17.84 2.06 -8.35
C THR A 72 -16.86 1.54 -7.29
N ARG A 73 -17.25 1.56 -6.01
CA ARG A 73 -16.42 1.00 -4.92
C ARG A 73 -16.35 -0.52 -4.98
N ILE A 74 -17.47 -1.20 -5.21
CA ILE A 74 -17.50 -2.66 -5.41
C ILE A 74 -16.60 -3.05 -6.58
N ASP A 75 -16.66 -2.32 -7.71
CA ASP A 75 -15.82 -2.59 -8.88
C ASP A 75 -14.33 -2.44 -8.55
N HIS A 76 -13.96 -1.41 -7.80
CA HIS A 76 -12.59 -1.24 -7.32
C HIS A 76 -12.14 -2.37 -6.38
N LEU A 77 -13.00 -2.84 -5.49
CA LEU A 77 -12.71 -3.97 -4.59
C LEU A 77 -12.53 -5.28 -5.39
N ASN A 78 -13.36 -5.53 -6.40
CA ASN A 78 -13.18 -6.66 -7.32
C ASN A 78 -11.85 -6.58 -8.09
N ASN A 79 -11.46 -5.39 -8.55
CA ASN A 79 -10.16 -5.17 -9.18
C ASN A 79 -8.99 -5.47 -8.22
N LEU A 80 -9.15 -5.20 -6.92
CA LEU A 80 -8.16 -5.56 -5.90
C LEU A 80 -8.07 -7.08 -5.71
N ILE A 81 -9.20 -7.80 -5.69
CA ILE A 81 -9.22 -9.28 -5.68
C ILE A 81 -8.45 -9.84 -6.88
N THR A 82 -8.68 -9.32 -8.09
CA THR A 82 -7.94 -9.74 -9.29
C THR A 82 -6.43 -9.55 -9.13
N LYS A 83 -6.01 -8.39 -8.60
CA LYS A 83 -4.58 -8.13 -8.33
C LYS A 83 -3.99 -9.11 -7.33
N ILE A 84 -4.68 -9.37 -6.22
CA ILE A 84 -4.24 -10.35 -5.19
C ILE A 84 -4.08 -11.75 -5.80
N ASN A 85 -5.05 -12.19 -6.60
CA ASN A 85 -4.99 -13.50 -7.25
C ASN A 85 -3.80 -13.62 -8.21
N SER A 86 -3.52 -12.56 -8.97
CA SER A 86 -2.41 -12.51 -9.93
C SER A 86 -1.02 -12.41 -9.29
N ASP A 87 -0.92 -11.97 -8.03
CA ASP A 87 0.36 -11.80 -7.35
C ASP A 87 0.98 -13.16 -7.02
N LYS A 88 2.20 -13.43 -7.48
CA LYS A 88 2.87 -14.73 -7.28
C LYS A 88 3.67 -14.83 -5.98
N LYS A 89 3.77 -13.74 -5.23
CA LYS A 89 4.65 -13.60 -4.08
C LYS A 89 3.90 -13.53 -2.76
N LEU A 90 2.64 -13.10 -2.79
CA LEU A 90 1.72 -13.28 -1.66
C LEU A 90 1.57 -14.77 -1.34
N THR A 91 1.63 -15.10 -0.04
CA THR A 91 1.35 -16.45 0.43
C THR A 91 -0.11 -16.83 0.21
N SER A 92 -0.43 -18.12 0.11
CA SER A 92 -1.81 -18.58 -0.03
C SER A 92 -2.70 -18.15 1.14
N GLU A 93 -2.14 -18.13 2.35
CA GLU A 93 -2.82 -17.70 3.58
C GLU A 93 -3.12 -16.20 3.54
N ASP A 94 -2.14 -15.36 3.17
CA ASP A 94 -2.34 -13.91 3.03
C ASP A 94 -3.37 -13.59 1.95
N LYS A 95 -3.32 -14.28 0.80
CA LYS A 95 -4.32 -14.14 -0.26
C LYS A 95 -5.72 -14.44 0.26
N SER A 96 -5.88 -15.59 0.91
CA SER A 96 -7.17 -16.02 1.45
C SER A 96 -7.71 -15.01 2.46
N SER A 97 -6.87 -14.53 3.37
CA SER A 97 -7.24 -13.52 4.37
C SER A 97 -7.66 -12.20 3.74
N LEU A 98 -6.86 -11.65 2.82
CA LEU A 98 -7.17 -10.39 2.13
C LEU A 98 -8.44 -10.50 1.26
N ILE A 99 -8.64 -11.62 0.57
CA ILE A 99 -9.85 -11.85 -0.24
C ILE A 99 -11.09 -11.98 0.64
N ALA A 100 -10.99 -12.69 1.78
CA ALA A 100 -12.08 -12.79 2.74
C ALA A 100 -12.48 -11.41 3.29
N ASP A 101 -11.50 -10.61 3.70
CA ASP A 101 -11.67 -9.22 4.15
C ASP A 101 -12.40 -8.38 3.10
N ILE A 102 -11.98 -8.45 1.82
CA ILE A 102 -12.60 -7.67 0.74
C ILE A 102 -14.02 -8.16 0.43
N ASN A 103 -14.26 -9.48 0.42
CA ASN A 103 -15.58 -10.05 0.16
C ASN A 103 -16.58 -9.66 1.25
N ASN A 104 -16.15 -9.60 2.52
CA ASN A 104 -16.98 -9.10 3.61
C ASN A 104 -17.42 -7.65 3.35
N GLU A 105 -16.51 -6.80 2.87
CA GLU A 105 -16.85 -5.41 2.52
C GLU A 105 -17.76 -5.32 1.28
N ILE A 106 -17.52 -6.12 0.24
CA ILE A 106 -18.40 -6.20 -0.94
C ILE A 106 -19.83 -6.59 -0.53
N ASN A 107 -19.98 -7.59 0.35
CA ASN A 107 -21.27 -8.05 0.84
C ASN A 107 -21.99 -6.96 1.65
N ARG A 108 -21.26 -6.23 2.49
CA ARG A 108 -21.78 -5.10 3.26
C ARG A 108 -22.27 -3.98 2.34
N LEU A 109 -21.47 -3.59 1.35
CA LEU A 109 -21.83 -2.58 0.36
C LEU A 109 -23.01 -3.00 -0.51
N SER A 110 -23.10 -4.28 -0.88
CA SER A 110 -24.23 -4.83 -1.65
C SER A 110 -25.53 -4.78 -0.85
N THR A 111 -25.48 -5.13 0.44
CA THR A 111 -26.62 -4.99 1.36
C THR A 111 -27.09 -3.53 1.45
N LEU A 112 -26.14 -2.60 1.61
CA LEU A 112 -26.45 -1.16 1.69
C LEU A 112 -27.03 -0.61 0.38
N LYS A 113 -26.51 -1.06 -0.77
CA LYS A 113 -27.05 -0.73 -2.10
C LYS A 113 -28.51 -1.16 -2.22
N ASN A 114 -28.83 -2.38 -1.80
CA ASN A 114 -30.19 -2.90 -1.82
C ASN A 114 -31.11 -2.12 -0.89
N LYS A 115 -30.65 -1.78 0.32
CA LYS A 115 -31.40 -0.93 1.25
C LYS A 115 -31.74 0.44 0.64
N ILE A 116 -30.75 1.16 0.12
CA ILE A 116 -30.94 2.46 -0.54
C ILE A 116 -31.88 2.37 -1.76
N SER A 117 -31.88 1.25 -2.49
CA SER A 117 -32.80 1.06 -3.62
C SER A 117 -34.27 0.96 -3.20
N GLN A 118 -34.53 0.56 -1.96
CA GLN A 118 -35.86 0.39 -1.38
C GLN A 118 -36.32 1.61 -0.57
N ASP A 119 -35.39 2.48 -0.15
CA ASP A 119 -35.71 3.68 0.63
C ASP A 119 -36.63 4.64 -0.14
N THR A 120 -37.69 5.12 0.52
CA THR A 120 -38.70 6.02 -0.07
C THR A 120 -38.54 7.48 0.34
N ASP A 121 -37.63 7.80 1.26
CA ASP A 121 -37.43 9.17 1.75
C ASP A 121 -35.97 9.64 1.65
N THR A 122 -35.81 10.94 1.40
CA THR A 122 -34.48 11.54 1.20
C THR A 122 -33.61 11.54 2.46
N GLY A 123 -34.20 11.49 3.65
CA GLY A 123 -33.48 11.51 4.92
C GLY A 123 -32.75 10.19 5.16
N THR A 124 -33.44 9.07 4.98
CA THR A 124 -32.88 7.73 5.10
C THR A 124 -31.78 7.50 4.06
N ILE A 125 -32.03 7.84 2.78
CA ILE A 125 -31.01 7.71 1.73
C ILE A 125 -29.75 8.50 2.09
N ARG A 126 -29.88 9.74 2.58
CA ARG A 126 -28.72 10.55 3.00
C ARG A 126 -27.97 9.93 4.17
N SER A 127 -28.69 9.41 5.16
CA SER A 127 -28.11 8.77 6.34
C SER A 127 -27.32 7.51 5.96
N ASP A 128 -27.90 6.65 5.14
CA ASP A 128 -27.28 5.42 4.66
C ASP A 128 -26.11 5.73 3.71
N PHE A 129 -26.26 6.69 2.80
CA PHE A 129 -25.18 7.10 1.92
C PHE A 129 -24.01 7.75 2.68
N LYS A 130 -24.27 8.44 3.80
CA LYS A 130 -23.21 9.00 4.65
C LYS A 130 -22.30 7.91 5.20
N GLN A 131 -22.82 6.73 5.54
CA GLN A 131 -22.01 5.60 6.03
C GLN A 131 -20.96 5.19 4.99
N VAL A 132 -21.33 5.20 3.70
CA VAL A 132 -20.39 4.96 2.59
C VAL A 132 -19.28 5.99 2.57
N LEU A 133 -19.59 7.27 2.73
CA LEU A 133 -18.61 8.36 2.62
C LEU A 133 -17.70 8.49 3.85
N SER A 134 -18.25 8.29 5.05
CA SER A 134 -17.55 8.43 6.32
C SER A 134 -16.47 7.37 6.48
N GLU A 135 -16.71 6.18 5.97
CA GLU A 135 -15.76 5.10 6.08
C GLU A 135 -14.85 5.10 4.85
N LYS A 136 -13.65 5.66 5.03
CA LYS A 136 -12.53 5.57 4.08
C LYS A 136 -11.99 4.14 3.93
N ILE A 137 -12.85 3.12 4.09
CA ILE A 137 -12.54 1.69 4.03
C ILE A 137 -11.88 1.31 2.71
N TYR A 138 -12.31 1.92 1.61
CA TYR A 138 -11.65 1.74 0.31
C TYR A 138 -10.16 2.15 0.37
N LEU A 139 -9.85 3.31 0.97
CA LEU A 139 -8.47 3.75 1.13
C LEU A 139 -7.70 2.79 2.05
N TYR A 140 -8.35 2.28 3.09
CA TYR A 140 -7.75 1.29 3.98
C TYR A 140 -7.35 0.01 3.22
N TYR A 141 -8.27 -0.69 2.54
CA TYR A 141 -7.96 -1.95 1.86
C TYR A 141 -6.96 -1.77 0.72
N SER A 142 -7.12 -0.71 -0.09
CA SER A 142 -6.19 -0.41 -1.18
C SER A 142 -4.75 -0.23 -0.69
N GLN A 143 -4.57 0.45 0.45
CA GLN A 143 -3.24 0.68 1.04
C GLN A 143 -2.71 -0.58 1.75
N LYS A 144 -3.56 -1.31 2.50
CA LYS A 144 -3.19 -2.58 3.15
C LYS A 144 -2.56 -3.54 2.12
N ILE A 145 -3.26 -3.77 1.01
CA ILE A 145 -2.82 -4.69 -0.03
C ILE A 145 -1.50 -4.24 -0.68
N ARG A 146 -1.36 -2.95 -1.02
CA ARG A 146 -0.12 -2.42 -1.62
C ARG A 146 1.08 -2.60 -0.69
N LEU A 147 0.89 -2.34 0.61
CA LEU A 147 1.94 -2.51 1.60
C LEU A 147 2.28 -3.99 1.82
N SER A 148 1.27 -4.88 1.91
CA SER A 148 1.49 -6.33 2.03
C SER A 148 2.30 -6.88 0.86
N ILE A 149 1.91 -6.55 -0.38
CA ILE A 149 2.66 -6.94 -1.59
C ILE A 149 4.09 -6.42 -1.53
N THR A 150 4.29 -5.16 -1.10
CA THR A 150 5.64 -4.58 -1.00
C THR A 150 6.50 -5.33 0.02
N ILE A 151 5.95 -5.66 1.18
CA ILE A 151 6.64 -6.39 2.24
C ILE A 151 7.05 -7.79 1.74
N ASP A 152 6.13 -8.56 1.14
CA ASP A 152 6.42 -9.89 0.61
C ASP A 152 7.47 -9.88 -0.51
N ASN A 153 7.41 -8.87 -1.39
CA ASN A 153 8.44 -8.64 -2.39
C ASN A 153 9.84 -8.46 -1.77
N LEU A 154 9.92 -7.72 -0.66
CA LEU A 154 11.17 -7.43 0.03
C LEU A 154 11.66 -8.64 0.85
N LEU A 155 10.77 -9.41 1.47
CA LEU A 155 11.10 -10.69 2.12
C LEU A 155 11.67 -11.69 1.09
N SER A 156 11.07 -11.78 -0.09
CA SER A 156 11.60 -12.62 -1.19
C SER A 156 12.97 -12.15 -1.69
N LEU A 157 13.24 -10.84 -1.70
CA LEU A 157 14.56 -10.31 -2.02
C LEU A 157 15.58 -10.61 -0.91
N GLU A 158 15.20 -10.36 0.34
CA GLU A 158 16.00 -10.67 1.53
C GLU A 158 16.44 -12.15 1.51
N LYS A 159 15.50 -13.07 1.26
CA LYS A 159 15.82 -14.51 1.20
C LYS A 159 16.87 -14.86 0.13
N ARG A 160 16.77 -14.26 -1.06
CA ARG A 160 17.77 -14.46 -2.13
C ARG A 160 19.15 -13.94 -1.75
N LEU A 161 19.20 -12.86 -0.96
CA LEU A 161 20.46 -12.31 -0.44
C LEU A 161 21.02 -13.14 0.73
N GLU A 162 20.19 -13.74 1.59
CA GLU A 162 20.63 -14.76 2.56
C GLU A 162 21.30 -15.94 1.84
N ASP A 163 20.71 -16.42 0.75
CA ASP A 163 21.27 -17.54 -0.03
C ASP A 163 22.60 -17.16 -0.68
N LEU A 164 22.70 -15.93 -1.22
CA LEU A 164 23.97 -15.39 -1.74
C LEU A 164 25.01 -15.26 -0.62
N SER A 165 24.63 -14.73 0.55
CA SER A 165 25.51 -14.59 1.71
C SER A 165 26.11 -15.94 2.13
N SER A 166 25.30 -16.99 2.12
CA SER A 166 25.74 -18.35 2.42
C SER A 166 26.78 -18.85 1.41
N LYS A 167 26.57 -18.61 0.11
CA LYS A 167 27.55 -18.96 -0.94
C LYS A 167 28.85 -18.16 -0.82
N LEU A 168 28.76 -16.86 -0.52
CA LEU A 168 29.91 -16.00 -0.28
C LEU A 168 30.71 -16.47 0.94
N ARG A 169 30.04 -16.87 2.02
CA ARG A 169 30.68 -17.46 3.20
C ARG A 169 31.51 -18.67 2.81
N THR A 170 30.93 -19.63 2.09
CA THR A 170 31.63 -20.83 1.61
C THR A 170 32.85 -20.44 0.77
N LEU A 171 32.70 -19.51 -0.18
CA LEU A 171 33.82 -19.06 -1.00
C LEU A 171 34.94 -18.45 -0.15
N ILE A 172 34.61 -17.54 0.77
CA ILE A 172 35.59 -16.88 1.65
C ILE A 172 36.36 -17.90 2.49
N THR A 173 35.70 -18.96 2.97
CA THR A 173 36.37 -20.02 3.76
C THR A 173 37.37 -20.86 2.96
N THR A 174 37.28 -20.85 1.62
CA THR A 174 38.26 -21.55 0.77
C THR A 174 39.52 -20.72 0.47
N LEU A 175 39.51 -19.43 0.81
CA LEU A 175 40.63 -18.52 0.53
C LEU A 175 41.70 -18.61 1.65
N PRO A 176 42.99 -18.40 1.31
CA PRO A 176 44.06 -18.39 2.31
C PRO A 176 43.89 -17.19 3.26
N ASN A 177 44.06 -17.42 4.56
CA ASN A 177 43.95 -16.39 5.59
C ASN A 177 44.95 -15.25 5.33
N ASN A 178 44.43 -14.08 4.99
CA ASN A 178 45.20 -12.85 4.82
C ASN A 178 44.32 -11.63 5.14
N LYS A 179 44.92 -10.43 5.09
CA LYS A 179 44.21 -9.17 5.39
C LYS A 179 42.94 -8.97 4.54
N ASN A 180 42.96 -9.40 3.28
CA ASN A 180 41.82 -9.25 2.37
C ASN A 180 40.67 -10.20 2.75
N VAL A 181 40.98 -11.42 3.19
CA VAL A 181 39.98 -12.35 3.74
C VAL A 181 39.31 -11.78 5.00
N SER A 182 40.08 -11.15 5.90
CA SER A 182 39.50 -10.48 7.08
C SER A 182 38.55 -9.34 6.69
N GLN A 183 38.87 -8.56 5.66
CA GLN A 183 37.97 -7.51 5.16
C GLN A 183 36.68 -8.09 4.56
N LEU A 184 36.78 -9.18 3.78
CA LEU A 184 35.61 -9.89 3.24
C LEU A 184 34.70 -10.41 4.36
N GLN A 185 35.28 -10.95 5.44
CA GLN A 185 34.53 -11.42 6.61
C GLN A 185 33.78 -10.28 7.31
N ILE A 186 34.42 -9.11 7.49
CA ILE A 186 33.77 -7.93 8.09
C ILE A 186 32.57 -7.49 7.25
N LEU A 187 32.74 -7.34 5.93
CA LEU A 187 31.66 -6.95 5.03
C LEU A 187 30.52 -7.98 5.03
N LEU A 188 30.86 -9.28 5.08
CA LEU A 188 29.87 -10.35 5.11
C LEU A 188 29.08 -10.34 6.41
N ASN A 189 29.73 -10.07 7.54
CA ASN A 189 29.08 -9.96 8.83
C ASN A 189 28.13 -8.74 8.90
N ASP A 190 28.53 -7.59 8.34
CA ASP A 190 27.64 -6.41 8.24
C ASP A 190 26.42 -6.73 7.37
N MET A 191 26.62 -7.34 6.19
CA MET A 191 25.52 -7.77 5.32
C MET A 191 24.54 -8.71 6.05
N ASN A 192 25.04 -9.72 6.76
CA ASN A 192 24.19 -10.66 7.52
C ASN A 192 23.41 -9.97 8.64
N THR A 193 24.04 -9.04 9.35
CA THR A 193 23.40 -8.24 10.40
C THR A 193 22.24 -7.43 9.82
N ARG A 194 22.46 -6.78 8.68
CA ARG A 194 21.42 -6.01 7.98
C ARG A 194 20.29 -6.88 7.44
N LEU A 195 20.59 -8.04 6.87
CA LEU A 195 19.56 -8.98 6.41
C LEU A 195 18.67 -9.44 7.56
N SER A 196 19.26 -9.80 8.70
CA SER A 196 18.50 -10.17 9.90
C SER A 196 17.60 -9.03 10.41
N GLN A 197 18.09 -7.79 10.39
CA GLN A 197 17.30 -6.62 10.76
C GLN A 197 16.14 -6.38 9.78
N ILE A 198 16.42 -6.43 8.47
CA ILE A 198 15.40 -6.29 7.41
C ILE A 198 14.29 -7.32 7.62
N LYS A 199 14.67 -8.60 7.80
CA LYS A 199 13.71 -9.70 8.02
C LYS A 199 12.83 -9.44 9.24
N LEU A 200 13.44 -9.09 10.37
CA LEU A 200 12.70 -8.79 11.61
C LEU A 200 11.71 -7.64 11.42
N THR A 201 12.15 -6.54 10.81
CA THR A 201 11.29 -5.38 10.54
C THR A 201 10.12 -5.75 9.62
N LEU A 202 10.40 -6.44 8.51
CA LEU A 202 9.37 -6.82 7.53
C LEU A 202 8.33 -7.78 8.10
N GLU A 203 8.73 -8.80 8.87
CA GLU A 203 7.81 -9.75 9.51
C GLU A 203 6.96 -9.08 10.60
N THR A 204 7.57 -8.16 11.37
CA THR A 204 6.86 -7.35 12.37
C THR A 204 5.80 -6.48 11.70
N ASP A 205 6.16 -5.80 10.63
CA ASP A 205 5.25 -4.93 9.89
C ASP A 205 4.16 -5.70 9.18
N LYS A 206 4.48 -6.88 8.62
CA LYS A 206 3.49 -7.80 8.06
C LYS A 206 2.44 -8.18 9.10
N SER A 207 2.88 -8.58 10.29
CA SER A 207 2.00 -8.98 11.38
C SER A 207 1.10 -7.82 11.85
N LYS A 208 1.66 -6.61 12.02
CA LYS A 208 0.89 -5.41 12.34
C LYS A 208 -0.14 -5.09 11.24
N LEU A 209 0.28 -5.18 9.98
CA LEU A 209 -0.55 -4.84 8.84
C LEU A 209 -1.75 -5.79 8.72
N MET A 210 -1.53 -7.09 8.91
CA MET A 210 -2.58 -8.10 8.83
C MET A 210 -3.59 -8.00 9.98
N SER A 211 -3.15 -7.58 11.17
CA SER A 211 -4.01 -7.37 12.35
C SER A 211 -4.68 -5.98 12.42
N THR A 212 -4.29 -5.04 11.56
CA THR A 212 -4.86 -3.69 11.53
C THR A 212 -6.34 -3.73 11.11
N THR A 213 -7.18 -2.87 11.69
CA THR A 213 -8.60 -2.72 11.31
C THR A 213 -8.85 -1.38 10.60
N PRO A 214 -10.00 -1.21 9.91
CA PRO A 214 -10.35 0.07 9.29
C PRO A 214 -10.46 1.27 10.24
N SER A 215 -10.58 1.05 11.56
CA SER A 215 -10.69 2.13 12.55
C SER A 215 -9.34 2.60 13.11
N SER A 216 -8.25 1.84 12.94
CA SER A 216 -6.96 2.09 13.60
C SER A 216 -5.76 2.19 12.64
N TYR A 217 -6.01 2.21 11.33
CA TYR A 217 -4.95 1.97 10.34
C TYR A 217 -3.92 3.07 10.12
N ILE A 218 -4.25 4.32 10.47
CA ILE A 218 -3.46 5.49 10.06
C ILE A 218 -2.03 5.40 10.60
N GLU A 219 -1.89 5.14 11.90
CA GLU A 219 -0.58 5.05 12.53
C GLU A 219 0.20 3.83 12.11
N VAL A 220 -0.47 2.69 11.92
CA VAL A 220 0.20 1.47 11.41
C VAL A 220 0.76 1.72 10.02
N PHE A 221 -0.02 2.28 9.09
CA PHE A 221 0.45 2.54 7.73
C PHE A 221 1.57 3.59 7.69
N ARG A 222 1.51 4.60 8.58
CA ARG A 222 2.57 5.59 8.70
C ARG A 222 3.86 4.93 9.17
N GLN A 223 3.80 4.13 10.22
CA GLN A 223 4.97 3.45 10.78
C GLN A 223 5.59 2.48 9.76
N VAL A 224 4.78 1.63 9.11
CA VAL A 224 5.25 0.71 8.06
C VAL A 224 5.98 1.46 6.94
N ARG A 225 5.50 2.65 6.53
CA ARG A 225 6.19 3.44 5.48
C ARG A 225 7.56 3.97 5.93
N ILE A 226 7.68 4.35 7.20
CA ILE A 226 8.95 4.78 7.81
C ILE A 226 9.91 3.59 7.82
N ASP A 227 9.45 2.45 8.30
CA ASP A 227 10.23 1.22 8.39
C ASP A 227 10.67 0.73 7.02
N LEU A 228 9.80 0.79 6.00
CA LEU A 228 10.17 0.53 4.60
C LEU A 228 11.23 1.49 4.05
N SER A 229 11.31 2.73 4.54
CA SER A 229 12.38 3.66 4.19
C SER A 229 13.72 3.19 4.76
N THR A 230 13.73 2.77 6.02
CA THR A 230 14.90 2.19 6.69
C THR A 230 15.35 0.90 6.00
N VAL A 231 14.43 0.01 5.65
CA VAL A 231 14.71 -1.21 4.88
C VAL A 231 15.38 -0.89 3.54
N ARG A 232 14.90 0.13 2.81
CA ARG A 232 15.53 0.57 1.55
C ARG A 232 16.97 1.05 1.76
N GLN A 233 17.24 1.78 2.83
CA GLN A 233 18.60 2.21 3.17
C GLN A 233 19.51 1.03 3.51
N SER A 234 19.01 0.04 4.26
CA SER A 234 19.75 -1.19 4.56
C SER A 234 20.09 -1.98 3.29
N PHE A 235 19.15 -2.14 2.35
CA PHE A 235 19.45 -2.76 1.05
C PHE A 235 20.46 -1.93 0.22
N ALA A 236 20.47 -0.60 0.34
CA ALA A 236 21.49 0.23 -0.31
C ALA A 236 22.88 -0.04 0.27
N LYS A 237 23.02 -0.15 1.59
CA LYS A 237 24.28 -0.53 2.24
C LYS A 237 24.76 -1.93 1.86
N ILE A 238 23.86 -2.90 1.81
CA ILE A 238 24.20 -4.24 1.30
C ILE A 238 24.77 -4.19 -0.12
N ARG A 239 24.19 -3.35 -1.01
CA ARG A 239 24.73 -3.17 -2.37
C ARG A 239 26.13 -2.55 -2.36
N GLU A 240 26.37 -1.54 -1.52
CA GLU A 240 27.70 -0.94 -1.34
C GLU A 240 28.73 -1.99 -0.87
N ASP A 241 28.36 -2.84 0.09
CA ASP A 241 29.27 -3.86 0.64
C ASP A 241 29.55 -4.97 -0.37
N LEU A 242 28.56 -5.40 -1.14
CA LEU A 242 28.76 -6.34 -2.25
C LEU A 242 29.71 -5.76 -3.32
N ALA A 243 29.63 -4.46 -3.60
CA ALA A 243 30.56 -3.81 -4.53
C ALA A 243 31.99 -3.80 -3.99
N LYS A 244 32.18 -3.50 -2.69
CA LYS A 244 33.49 -3.60 -2.03
C LYS A 244 34.03 -5.02 -2.05
N MET A 245 33.20 -6.02 -1.71
CA MET A 245 33.60 -7.43 -1.76
C MET A 245 34.09 -7.83 -3.16
N ARG A 246 33.38 -7.41 -4.21
CA ARG A 246 33.79 -7.67 -5.60
C ARG A 246 35.19 -7.12 -5.91
N ASN A 247 35.48 -5.90 -5.46
CA ASN A 247 36.80 -5.29 -5.64
C ASN A 247 37.88 -6.08 -4.88
N THR A 248 37.62 -6.43 -3.62
CA THR A 248 38.55 -7.23 -2.80
C THR A 248 38.80 -8.63 -3.38
N PHE A 249 37.77 -9.30 -3.90
CA PHE A 249 37.94 -10.57 -4.62
C PHE A 249 38.83 -10.41 -5.87
N THR A 250 38.72 -9.29 -6.59
CA THR A 250 39.55 -9.00 -7.76
C THR A 250 41.01 -8.80 -7.35
N GLU A 251 41.27 -8.07 -6.26
CA GLU A 251 42.61 -7.89 -5.70
C GLU A 251 43.24 -9.23 -5.28
N ILE A 252 42.48 -10.10 -4.60
CA ILE A 252 42.92 -11.45 -4.23
C ILE A 252 43.28 -12.26 -5.46
N LYS A 253 42.43 -12.23 -6.50
CA LYS A 253 42.68 -12.93 -7.77
C LYS A 253 43.96 -12.43 -8.45
N ASN A 254 44.16 -11.12 -8.51
CA ASN A 254 45.33 -10.52 -9.15
C ASN A 254 46.62 -10.84 -8.37
N ALA A 255 46.55 -10.83 -7.03
CA ALA A 255 47.68 -11.24 -6.20
C ALA A 255 48.04 -12.73 -6.39
N ALA A 256 47.03 -13.59 -6.58
CA ALA A 256 47.23 -15.01 -6.83
C ALA A 256 47.81 -15.32 -8.23
N ALA A 257 47.60 -14.45 -9.23
CA ALA A 257 48.14 -14.63 -10.57
C ALA A 257 49.67 -14.41 -10.66
N GLY A 258 50.30 -13.92 -9.59
CA GLY A 258 51.73 -13.58 -9.53
C GLY A 258 52.10 -12.39 -10.43
N PRO A 259 53.29 -11.81 -10.26
CA PRO A 259 53.83 -10.90 -11.25
C PRO A 259 54.08 -11.71 -12.52
N THR A 260 53.43 -11.36 -13.64
CA THR A 260 53.89 -11.79 -14.97
C THR A 260 55.38 -11.47 -15.04
N ARG A 261 56.23 -12.51 -14.98
CA ARG A 261 57.67 -12.40 -15.21
C ARG A 261 57.85 -11.73 -16.57
N SER A 262 58.10 -10.42 -16.57
CA SER A 262 58.83 -9.80 -17.65
C SER A 262 60.20 -10.46 -17.63
N LEU A 263 60.45 -11.35 -18.59
CA LEU A 263 61.77 -11.88 -18.86
C LEU A 263 62.66 -10.68 -19.16
N SER A 264 63.46 -10.32 -18.15
CA SER A 264 64.57 -9.39 -18.25
C SER A 264 65.48 -9.83 -19.40
N SER A 265 65.37 -9.18 -20.55
CA SER A 265 66.46 -9.11 -21.52
C SER A 265 67.51 -8.20 -20.90
N THR A 266 68.58 -8.79 -20.40
CA THR A 266 69.79 -8.10 -19.95
C THR A 266 70.43 -7.36 -21.14
N PRO A 267 70.72 -6.04 -21.04
CA PRO A 267 71.80 -5.44 -21.80
C PRO A 267 72.96 -5.16 -20.85
N SER A 268 74.10 -5.70 -21.24
CA SER A 268 75.42 -5.52 -20.62
C SER A 268 75.76 -4.05 -20.41
N ALA A 269 76.44 -3.77 -19.31
CA ALA A 269 76.85 -2.44 -18.85
C ALA A 269 77.80 -1.71 -19.80
N THR A 270 77.77 -0.38 -19.79
CA THR A 270 78.98 0.45 -19.88
C THR A 270 78.80 1.72 -19.04
N ILE A 271 79.71 1.88 -18.09
CA ILE A 271 79.83 2.98 -17.13
C ILE A 271 80.49 4.16 -17.85
N THR A 272 79.96 5.37 -17.69
CA THR A 272 80.76 6.61 -17.80
C THR A 272 80.19 7.65 -16.86
N THR A 273 81.03 8.08 -15.93
CA THR A 273 80.80 9.08 -14.89
C THR A 273 81.17 10.48 -15.39
N LYS A 274 80.35 11.50 -15.07
CA LYS A 274 80.85 12.84 -14.68
C LYS A 274 79.73 13.68 -14.00
N PRO A 275 80.10 14.59 -13.07
CA PRO A 275 79.18 15.30 -12.18
C PRO A 275 78.86 16.73 -12.68
N ASN A 276 77.85 17.39 -12.09
CA ASN A 276 78.03 18.60 -11.25
C ASN A 276 76.69 19.35 -11.02
N SER A 277 76.54 19.89 -9.79
CA SER A 277 75.81 21.12 -9.36
C SER A 277 74.31 21.28 -9.68
N ALA A 278 73.45 21.95 -8.90
CA ALA A 278 73.37 22.51 -7.55
C ALA A 278 72.00 23.25 -7.52
N THR A 279 71.48 23.61 -6.32
CA THR A 279 70.46 24.68 -6.07
C THR A 279 69.02 24.39 -6.59
N SER A 280 67.89 24.73 -5.96
CA SER A 280 67.54 25.45 -4.73
C SER A 280 65.98 25.48 -4.58
N SER A 281 65.49 25.28 -3.35
CA SER A 281 64.42 26.01 -2.62
C SER A 281 63.03 26.36 -3.20
N SER A 282 62.10 26.50 -2.23
CA SER A 282 60.75 27.13 -2.21
C SER A 282 59.58 26.23 -2.63
N SER A 283 58.65 25.84 -1.75
CA SER A 283 57.64 26.58 -0.96
C SER A 283 56.58 27.30 -1.81
N SER A 284 55.35 26.76 -1.86
CA SER A 284 54.15 27.57 -2.03
C SER A 284 52.89 26.83 -1.57
N SER A 285 52.25 27.42 -0.57
CA SER A 285 50.88 27.27 -0.09
C SER A 285 49.83 27.82 -1.09
N ALA A 286 48.64 27.20 -1.16
CA ALA A 286 47.31 27.83 -1.38
C ALA A 286 46.29 26.67 -1.51
N SER A 287 45.28 26.53 -0.64
CA SER A 287 44.05 27.34 -0.48
C SER A 287 42.99 27.09 -1.56
N GLN A 288 41.74 27.06 -1.10
CA GLN A 288 40.43 27.06 -1.78
C GLN A 288 39.72 25.69 -1.87
N ASN A 289 38.61 25.40 -1.16
CA ASN A 289 37.32 26.08 -0.90
C ASN A 289 36.25 25.77 -1.98
N ALA A 290 35.20 25.04 -1.58
CA ALA A 290 33.81 25.00 -2.09
C ALA A 290 33.14 23.74 -1.46
N ARG A 291 32.19 23.78 -0.51
CA ARG A 291 30.82 24.33 -0.55
C ARG A 291 30.07 24.05 -1.85
N TYR A 292 29.31 22.96 -1.87
CA TYR A 292 27.86 22.94 -2.09
C TYR A 292 27.25 21.82 -1.24
#